data_AF-A0A1N6G940-F1
#
_entry.id   AF-A0A1N6G940-F1
#
_cell.length_a   1.000
_cell.length_b   1.000
_cell.length_c   1.000
_cell.angle_alpha   90.00
_cell.angle_beta   90.00
_cell.angle_gamma   90.00
#
_symmetry.space_group_name_H-M   'P 1'
#
loop_
_entity.id
_entity.type
_entity.pdbx_description
1 polymer ?
#
loop_
_entity_poly.entity_id
_entity_poly.type
_entity_poly.pdbx_seq_one_letter_code
_entity_poly.pdbx_strand_id
1 'polypeptide(L)'
;MKKNILLALCFIGLLASSCSKDDENTQEFSLVGIWNPSRKIVVGSNGVTISNTAYSDCYKASTFDFGSDNKMTSHIYDFDSAGDCKNYGIVTVPYTYNHNEKKMTIDGENVEIVSRTNNEFQFVSDYDDVDGDGKDDKIITVLVK
;
A
#
# COMPACT_ATOMS: atom_id res chain seq x y z
N MET A 1 -82.82 3.22 23.15
CA MET A 1 -82.94 3.14 21.67
C MET A 1 -81.57 2.87 21.08
N LYS A 2 -81.55 2.00 20.08
CA LYS A 2 -80.39 1.38 19.44
C LYS A 2 -79.46 2.41 18.77
N LYS A 3 -78.14 2.20 18.83
CA LYS A 3 -77.29 2.10 17.63
C LYS A 3 -75.92 1.52 17.97
N ASN A 4 -75.64 0.41 17.30
CA ASN A 4 -74.39 -0.33 17.26
C ASN A 4 -73.32 0.50 16.53
N ILE A 5 -72.03 0.22 16.80
CA ILE A 5 -71.02 -0.11 15.77
C ILE A 5 -69.82 -0.77 16.48
N LEU A 6 -69.55 -2.02 16.07
CA LEU A 6 -68.34 -2.80 16.31
C LEU A 6 -67.26 -2.44 15.26
N LEU A 7 -66.04 -2.97 15.49
CA LEU A 7 -64.80 -3.01 14.67
C LEU A 7 -63.79 -1.90 14.97
N ALA A 8 -62.49 -2.15 15.16
CA ALA A 8 -61.69 -3.37 15.00
C ALA A 8 -60.39 -3.27 15.82
N LEU A 9 -59.85 -4.43 16.21
CA LEU A 9 -58.47 -4.58 16.69
C LEU A 9 -57.47 -4.29 15.56
N CYS A 10 -56.34 -3.66 15.88
CA CYS A 10 -55.05 -3.95 15.24
C CYS A 10 -53.86 -3.60 16.15
N PHE A 11 -53.20 -4.66 16.57
CA PHE A 11 -51.81 -4.89 16.96
C PHE A 11 -50.79 -3.75 17.17
N ILE A 12 -50.06 -3.98 18.26
CA ILE A 12 -48.79 -3.43 18.73
C ILE A 12 -47.72 -3.39 17.63
N GLY A 13 -46.97 -2.28 17.58
CA GLY A 13 -45.70 -2.18 16.88
C GLY A 13 -44.78 -1.24 17.65
N LEU A 14 -44.00 -1.81 18.56
CA LEU A 14 -42.87 -1.17 19.22
C LEU A 14 -41.88 -0.70 18.14
N LEU A 15 -41.72 0.61 17.98
CA LEU A 15 -40.58 1.17 17.24
C LEU A 15 -39.35 1.07 18.15
N ALA A 16 -38.77 -0.13 18.19
CA ALA A 16 -37.43 -0.35 18.70
C ALA A 16 -36.43 0.32 17.75
N SER A 17 -35.58 1.13 18.35
CA SER A 17 -34.28 1.58 17.85
C SER A 17 -33.61 0.60 16.88
N SER A 18 -33.39 1.04 15.65
CA SER A 18 -32.24 0.59 14.89
C SER A 18 -31.42 1.82 14.56
N CYS A 19 -30.44 2.08 15.42
CA CYS A 19 -29.32 2.91 15.08
C CYS A 19 -28.58 2.13 14.00
N SER A 20 -28.74 2.54 12.74
CA SER A 20 -27.93 2.06 11.64
C SER A 20 -26.48 2.32 12.07
N LYS A 21 -25.76 1.25 12.40
CA LYS A 21 -24.30 1.32 12.30
C LYS A 21 -24.06 1.43 10.81
N ASP A 22 -23.60 2.59 10.38
CA ASP A 22 -22.86 2.67 9.14
C ASP A 22 -21.70 1.68 9.32
N ASP A 23 -21.86 0.48 8.78
CA ASP A 23 -20.74 -0.38 8.45
C ASP A 23 -19.99 0.37 7.35
N GLU A 24 -19.14 1.33 7.77
CA GLU A 24 -18.04 1.80 6.96
C GLU A 24 -17.28 0.54 6.56
N ASN A 25 -17.53 0.09 5.34
CA ASN A 25 -16.78 -0.95 4.68
C ASN A 25 -15.37 -0.39 4.45
N THR A 26 -14.58 -0.29 5.51
CA THR A 26 -13.15 0.01 5.46
C THR A 26 -12.51 -1.18 4.80
N GLN A 27 -12.44 -1.13 3.48
CA GLN A 27 -11.77 -2.13 2.67
C GLN A 27 -10.33 -2.22 3.19
N GLU A 28 -10.00 -3.32 3.88
CA GLU A 28 -8.70 -3.52 4.49
C GLU A 28 -7.62 -3.43 3.40
N PHE A 29 -6.56 -2.66 3.66
CA PHE A 29 -5.46 -2.51 2.69
C PHE A 29 -4.93 -3.89 2.29
N SER A 30 -4.89 -4.14 0.99
CA SER A 30 -4.29 -5.33 0.39
C SER A 30 -3.10 -4.93 -0.47
N LEU A 31 -1.95 -5.50 -0.14
CA LEU A 31 -0.74 -5.37 -0.95
C LEU A 31 -0.86 -6.15 -2.26
N VAL A 32 -1.69 -7.20 -2.31
CA VAL A 32 -1.78 -8.09 -3.47
C VAL A 32 -2.08 -7.32 -4.75
N GLY A 33 -1.38 -7.67 -5.83
CA GLY A 33 -1.50 -7.07 -7.16
C GLY A 33 -0.20 -6.43 -7.65
N ILE A 34 -0.29 -5.85 -8.85
CA ILE A 34 0.82 -5.24 -9.55
C ILE A 34 0.98 -3.79 -9.13
N TRP A 35 2.21 -3.39 -8.83
CA TRP A 35 2.59 -2.02 -8.51
C TRP A 35 3.72 -1.55 -9.42
N ASN A 36 3.75 -0.26 -9.71
CA ASN A 36 4.79 0.38 -10.52
C ASN A 36 5.56 1.40 -9.69
N PRO A 37 6.88 1.56 -9.89
CA PRO A 37 7.63 2.64 -9.28
C PRO A 37 7.09 4.01 -9.67
N SER A 38 7.07 4.94 -8.73
CA SER A 38 6.66 6.33 -8.96
C SER A 38 7.81 7.29 -8.74
N ARG A 39 8.38 7.26 -7.53
CA ARG A 39 9.38 8.22 -7.06
C ARG A 39 10.23 7.66 -5.93
N LYS A 40 11.39 8.27 -5.74
CA LYS A 40 12.30 8.06 -4.61
C LYS A 40 12.19 9.25 -3.65
N ILE A 41 12.04 8.97 -2.36
CA ILE A 41 12.12 9.99 -1.30
C ILE A 41 13.37 9.69 -0.48
N VAL A 42 14.20 10.69 -0.23
CA VAL A 42 15.34 10.59 0.70
C VAL A 42 15.01 11.41 1.93
N VAL A 43 15.04 10.78 3.10
CA VAL A 43 14.76 11.41 4.39
C VAL A 43 16.00 11.31 5.25
N GLY A 44 16.51 12.47 5.66
CA GLY A 44 17.70 12.59 6.48
C GLY A 44 17.54 11.92 7.84
N SER A 45 18.65 11.58 8.50
CA SER A 45 18.65 11.04 9.86
C SER A 45 17.90 11.92 10.89
N ASN A 46 17.78 13.23 10.61
CA ASN A 46 17.02 14.22 11.38
C ASN A 46 15.50 14.26 11.07
N GLY A 47 15.01 13.44 10.14
CA GLY A 47 13.63 13.36 9.69
C GLY A 47 13.23 14.38 8.61
N VAL A 48 14.16 15.23 8.15
CA VAL A 48 13.91 16.20 7.09
C VAL A 48 14.01 15.53 5.73
N THR A 49 13.06 15.79 4.84
CA THR A 49 13.13 15.32 3.45
C THR A 49 14.26 16.05 2.71
N ILE A 50 15.28 15.31 2.31
CA ILE A 50 16.41 15.79 1.49
C ILE A 50 15.96 15.91 0.03
N SER A 51 15.25 14.91 -0.49
CA SER A 51 14.74 14.93 -1.86
C SER A 51 13.46 14.11 -2.03
N ASN A 52 12.69 14.46 -3.06
CA ASN A 52 11.51 13.72 -3.51
C ASN A 52 11.47 13.81 -5.04
N THR A 53 11.98 12.78 -5.70
CA THR A 53 12.31 12.83 -7.12
C THR A 53 11.61 11.68 -7.84
N ALA A 54 10.87 12.00 -8.90
CA ALA A 54 10.25 10.99 -9.75
C ALA A 54 11.32 10.06 -10.35
N TYR A 55 11.01 8.77 -10.45
CA TYR A 55 11.86 7.85 -11.19
C TYR A 55 11.83 8.16 -12.70
N SER A 56 12.82 7.64 -13.41
CA SER A 56 12.86 7.71 -14.86
C SER A 56 11.64 7.02 -15.48
N ASP A 57 11.24 7.44 -16.67
CA ASP A 57 10.12 6.80 -17.38
C ASP A 57 10.43 5.33 -17.71
N CYS A 58 11.71 5.00 -17.88
CA CYS A 58 12.16 3.62 -18.02
C CYS A 58 11.91 2.81 -16.75
N TYR A 59 12.36 3.29 -15.58
CA TYR A 59 12.18 2.56 -14.33
C TYR A 59 10.72 2.47 -13.89
N LYS A 60 9.90 3.48 -14.19
CA LYS A 60 8.44 3.44 -13.98
C LYS A 60 7.74 2.33 -14.77
N ALA A 61 8.32 1.86 -15.88
CA ALA A 61 7.78 0.71 -16.63
C ALA A 61 8.02 -0.63 -15.91
N SER A 62 8.88 -0.65 -14.89
CA SER A 62 9.08 -1.82 -14.02
C SER A 62 7.81 -2.16 -13.26
N THR A 63 7.66 -3.43 -12.89
CA THR A 63 6.54 -3.93 -12.10
C THR A 63 7.01 -4.70 -10.88
N PHE A 64 6.24 -4.60 -9.80
CA PHE A 64 6.36 -5.41 -8.59
C PHE A 64 4.99 -6.04 -8.33
N ASP A 65 4.85 -7.31 -8.66
CA ASP A 65 3.61 -8.08 -8.48
C ASP A 65 3.67 -8.87 -7.18
N PHE A 66 2.84 -8.49 -6.20
CA PHE A 66 2.70 -9.21 -4.95
C PHE A 66 1.56 -10.23 -5.09
N GLY A 67 1.90 -11.50 -5.25
CA GLY A 67 0.95 -12.59 -5.43
C GLY A 67 0.31 -13.05 -4.12
N SER A 68 -0.92 -13.59 -4.20
CA SER A 68 -1.59 -14.23 -3.04
C SER A 68 -0.96 -15.57 -2.64
N ASP A 69 0.02 -16.06 -3.41
CA ASP A 69 0.79 -17.28 -3.15
C ASP A 69 2.08 -17.02 -2.35
N ASN A 70 2.20 -15.83 -1.73
CA ASN A 70 3.37 -15.39 -0.96
C ASN A 70 4.65 -15.28 -1.81
N LYS A 71 4.52 -14.97 -3.10
CA LYS A 71 5.64 -14.61 -3.98
C LYS A 71 5.51 -13.19 -4.52
N MET A 72 6.63 -12.49 -4.55
CA MET A 72 6.76 -11.20 -5.21
C MET A 72 7.56 -11.42 -6.49
N THR A 73 6.99 -11.00 -7.63
CA THR A 73 7.66 -11.03 -8.92
C THR A 73 7.96 -9.61 -9.36
N SER A 74 9.24 -9.30 -9.54
CA SER A 74 9.69 -8.04 -10.12
C SER A 74 10.05 -8.22 -11.59
N HIS A 75 9.75 -7.22 -12.41
CA HIS A 75 10.25 -7.09 -13.77
C HIS A 75 10.88 -5.71 -13.88
N ILE A 76 12.21 -5.66 -14.02
CA ILE A 76 12.97 -4.42 -13.92
C ILE A 76 13.37 -3.90 -15.30
N TYR A 77 13.11 -2.63 -15.52
CA TYR A 77 13.62 -1.82 -16.62
C TYR A 77 14.44 -0.67 -16.04
N ASP A 78 15.61 -0.37 -16.62
CA ASP A 78 16.36 0.83 -16.25
C ASP A 78 17.24 1.30 -17.41
N PHE A 79 17.76 2.51 -17.32
CA PHE A 79 18.74 3.02 -18.27
C PHE A 79 20.11 2.38 -18.03
N ASP A 80 20.71 1.83 -19.09
CA ASP A 80 22.10 1.43 -19.05
C ASP A 80 23.05 2.65 -19.12
N SER A 81 24.36 2.41 -19.11
CA SER A 81 25.37 3.48 -19.17
C SER A 81 25.38 4.24 -20.50
N ALA A 82 24.75 3.71 -21.55
CA ALA A 82 24.57 4.41 -22.83
C ALA A 82 23.28 5.25 -22.87
N GLY A 83 22.43 5.15 -21.84
CA GLY A 83 21.14 5.83 -21.78
C GLY A 83 20.01 5.08 -22.49
N ASP A 84 20.22 3.81 -22.85
CA ASP A 84 19.18 2.97 -23.44
C ASP A 84 18.33 2.35 -22.33
N CYS A 85 17.00 2.38 -22.48
CA CYS A 85 16.11 1.68 -21.57
C CYS A 85 16.20 0.16 -21.82
N LYS A 86 16.80 -0.59 -20.89
CA LYS A 86 17.00 -2.03 -20.98
C LYS A 86 16.10 -2.78 -20.01
N ASN A 87 15.74 -3.99 -20.41
CA ASN A 87 15.08 -4.98 -19.56
C ASN A 87 16.15 -5.78 -18.82
N TYR A 88 16.16 -5.68 -17.49
CA TYR A 88 17.09 -6.38 -16.59
C TYR A 88 16.57 -7.74 -16.12
N GLY A 89 15.40 -8.15 -16.61
CA GLY A 89 14.83 -9.47 -16.39
C GLY A 89 13.72 -9.50 -15.34
N ILE A 90 13.29 -10.73 -15.06
CA ILE A 90 12.21 -11.05 -14.12
C ILE A 90 12.81 -11.86 -12.98
N VAL A 91 12.52 -11.46 -11.74
CA VAL A 91 12.94 -12.15 -10.53
C VAL A 91 11.72 -12.44 -9.68
N THR A 92 11.63 -13.67 -9.16
CA THR A 92 10.55 -14.06 -8.24
C THR A 92 11.17 -14.55 -6.93
N VAL A 93 10.75 -13.94 -5.83
CA VAL A 93 11.22 -14.23 -4.47
C VAL A 93 10.04 -14.48 -3.54
N PRO A 94 10.22 -15.25 -2.45
CA PRO A 94 9.19 -15.34 -1.42
C PRO A 94 9.03 -13.98 -0.73
N TYR A 95 7.81 -13.64 -0.34
CA TYR A 95 7.54 -12.50 0.54
C TYR A 95 6.49 -12.86 1.58
N THR A 96 6.49 -12.14 2.69
CA THR A 96 5.38 -12.16 3.64
C THR A 96 4.94 -10.75 3.95
N TYR A 97 3.65 -10.57 4.23
CA TYR A 97 3.11 -9.29 4.68
C TYR A 97 2.06 -9.51 5.76
N ASN A 98 2.30 -8.93 6.94
CA ASN A 98 1.34 -8.92 8.05
C ASN A 98 0.74 -7.52 8.18
N HIS A 99 -0.54 -7.39 7.80
CA HIS A 99 -1.27 -6.14 7.85
C HIS A 99 -1.28 -5.53 9.26
N ASN A 100 -1.66 -6.33 10.26
CA ASN A 100 -1.83 -5.89 11.64
C ASN A 100 -0.52 -5.39 12.26
N GLU A 101 0.57 -6.12 12.03
CA GLU A 101 1.88 -5.79 12.59
C GLU A 101 2.65 -4.76 11.76
N LYS A 102 2.17 -4.42 10.56
CA LYS A 102 2.90 -3.57 9.60
C LYS A 102 4.29 -4.12 9.26
N LYS A 103 4.44 -5.44 9.23
CA LYS A 103 5.71 -6.12 8.94
C LYS A 103 5.67 -6.75 7.57
N MET A 104 6.77 -6.65 6.86
CA MET A 104 7.00 -7.31 5.60
C MET A 104 8.37 -7.97 5.61
N THR A 105 8.46 -9.12 4.97
CA THR A 105 9.75 -9.68 4.55
C THR A 105 9.74 -9.94 3.06
N ILE A 106 10.89 -9.74 2.41
CA ILE A 106 11.13 -10.10 1.01
C ILE A 106 12.44 -10.89 0.98
N ASP A 107 12.40 -12.11 0.44
CA ASP A 107 13.54 -13.03 0.40
C ASP A 107 14.21 -13.28 1.77
N GLY A 108 13.42 -13.23 2.85
CA GLY A 108 13.90 -13.41 4.22
C GLY A 108 14.39 -12.13 4.91
N GLU A 109 14.55 -11.03 4.18
CA GLU A 109 14.97 -9.73 4.71
C GLU A 109 13.76 -8.91 5.19
N ASN A 110 13.90 -8.23 6.34
CA ASN A 110 12.85 -7.35 6.86
C ASN A 110 12.80 -6.05 6.05
N VAL A 111 11.60 -5.64 5.67
CA VAL A 111 11.35 -4.39 4.96
C VAL A 111 10.61 -3.41 5.88
N GLU A 112 11.21 -2.23 6.10
CA GLU A 112 10.54 -1.17 6.86
C GLU A 112 9.46 -0.51 6.00
N ILE A 113 8.20 -0.62 6.43
CA ILE A 113 7.07 0.02 5.78
C ILE A 113 6.89 1.43 6.35
N VAL A 114 6.93 2.43 5.46
CA VAL A 114 6.72 3.84 5.81
C VAL A 114 5.24 4.21 5.76
N SER A 115 4.56 3.86 4.66
CA SER A 115 3.15 4.18 4.44
C SER A 115 2.50 3.16 3.52
N ARG A 116 1.18 3.01 3.65
CA ARG A 116 0.38 2.13 2.80
C ARG A 116 -1.05 2.64 2.65
N THR A 117 -1.49 2.69 1.41
CA THR A 117 -2.87 2.97 1.00
C THR A 117 -3.17 2.07 -0.18
N ASN A 118 -4.44 1.97 -0.60
CA ASN A 118 -4.79 1.10 -1.73
C ASN A 118 -4.13 1.50 -3.06
N ASN A 119 -3.62 2.74 -3.18
CA ASN A 119 -3.03 3.27 -4.41
C ASN A 119 -1.56 3.67 -4.27
N GLU A 120 -1.00 3.69 -3.05
CA GLU A 120 0.38 4.07 -2.82
C GLU A 120 0.99 3.23 -1.69
N PHE A 121 2.14 2.63 -1.97
CA PHE A 121 2.92 1.83 -1.02
C PHE A 121 4.33 2.40 -0.91
N GLN A 122 4.79 2.64 0.32
CA GLN A 122 6.09 3.22 0.60
C GLN A 122 6.87 2.36 1.58
N PHE A 123 8.10 2.03 1.22
CA PHE A 123 9.01 1.26 2.07
C PHE A 123 10.45 1.75 1.94
N VAL A 124 11.24 1.56 2.98
CA VAL A 124 12.69 1.83 2.93
C VAL A 124 13.35 0.74 2.12
N SER A 125 13.92 1.11 0.97
CA SER A 125 14.62 0.20 0.07
C SER A 125 16.12 0.15 0.35
N ASP A 126 16.69 1.20 0.95
CA ASP A 126 18.12 1.26 1.24
C ASP A 126 18.44 2.32 2.31
N TYR A 127 19.67 2.30 2.81
CA TYR A 127 20.25 3.22 3.78
C TYR A 127 21.61 3.72 3.26
N ASP A 128 21.80 5.04 3.17
CA ASP A 128 23.04 5.65 2.70
C ASP A 128 23.22 7.06 3.29
N ASP A 129 24.45 7.54 3.45
CA ASP A 129 24.76 8.90 3.94
C ASP A 129 24.71 9.88 2.76
N VAL A 130 23.50 10.32 2.40
CA VAL A 130 23.26 11.11 1.18
C VAL A 130 23.66 12.57 1.37
N ASP A 131 23.53 13.12 2.57
CA ASP A 131 23.91 14.50 2.87
C ASP A 131 25.34 14.67 3.43
N GLY A 132 26.04 13.58 3.73
CA GLY A 132 27.44 13.57 4.15
C GLY A 132 27.62 13.96 5.62
N ASP A 133 26.59 13.82 6.46
CA ASP A 133 26.65 14.12 7.90
C ASP A 133 27.23 12.98 8.76
N GLY A 134 27.54 11.84 8.13
CA GLY A 134 28.09 10.65 8.77
C GLY A 134 27.05 9.71 9.38
N LYS A 135 25.77 9.86 9.03
CA LYS A 135 24.68 8.97 9.45
C LYS A 135 23.86 8.53 8.25
N ASP A 136 23.31 7.33 8.34
CA ASP A 136 22.49 6.79 7.28
C ASP A 136 21.13 7.51 7.17
N ASP A 137 20.82 7.91 5.95
CA ASP A 137 19.52 8.44 5.54
C ASP A 137 18.65 7.32 4.98
N LYS A 138 17.33 7.50 5.10
CA LYS A 138 16.36 6.54 4.56
C LYS A 138 16.12 6.80 3.09
N ILE A 139 16.38 5.81 2.25
CA ILE A 139 15.98 5.80 0.85
C ILE A 139 14.65 5.06 0.73
N ILE A 140 13.59 5.81 0.46
CA ILE A 140 12.22 5.29 0.39
C ILE A 140 11.82 5.13 -1.08
N THR A 141 11.45 3.91 -1.44
CA THR A 141 10.81 3.61 -2.72
C THR A 141 9.31 3.79 -2.59
N VAL A 142 8.71 4.54 -3.51
CA VAL A 142 7.26 4.71 -3.62
C VAL A 142 6.74 3.96 -4.83
N LEU A 143 5.83 3.03 -4.60
CA LEU A 143 5.09 2.31 -5.62
C LEU A 143 3.64 2.77 -5.67
N VAL A 144 3.02 2.70 -6.86
CA VAL A 144 1.62 3.05 -7.10
C VAL A 144 0.89 1.96 -7.88
N LYS A 145 -0.43 1.94 -7.76
CA LYS A 145 -1.37 1.07 -8.48
C LYS A 145 -2.18 1.86 -9.50
#